data_AF-A0A9E5JGL9-F1
#
_entry.id   AF-A0A9E5JGL9-F1
#
_cell.length_a   1.000
_cell.length_b   1.000
_cell.length_c   1.000
_cell.angle_alpha   90.00
_cell.angle_beta   90.00
_cell.angle_gamma   90.00
#
_symmetry.space_group_name_H-M   'P 1'
#
loop_
_entity.id
_entity.type
_entity.pdbx_description
1 polymer ?
#
loop_
_entity_poly.entity_id
_entity_poly.type
_entity_poly.pdbx_seq_one_letter_code
_entity_poly.pdbx_strand_id
1 'polypeptide(L)'
;MIRVGVVGAAGRMGANVCAAVTADPSLELVAAIDTNPGGSTAQGLRIERELKALADAKVDVAVDFTVADAARVTLPWLALHGV
;
A
#
# COMPACT_ATOMS: atom_id res chain seq x y z
N MET A 1 13.00 -10.49 -4.18
CA MET A 1 12.43 -9.14 -3.99
C MET A 1 11.33 -9.26 -2.95
N ILE A 2 11.29 -8.36 -1.98
CA ILE A 2 10.19 -8.30 -1.00
C ILE A 2 9.05 -7.52 -1.64
N ARG A 3 7.85 -8.09 -1.64
CA ARG A 3 6.64 -7.50 -2.21
C ARG A 3 5.99 -6.58 -1.20
N VAL A 4 6.01 -5.28 -1.47
CA VAL A 4 5.53 -4.25 -0.56
C VAL A 4 4.19 -3.70 -1.03
N GLY A 5 3.23 -3.63 -0.09
CA GLY A 5 1.99 -2.89 -0.25
C GLY A 5 2.03 -1.59 0.54
N VAL A 6 1.53 -0.49 -0.01
CA VAL A 6 1.44 0.80 0.69
C VAL A 6 -0.02 1.20 0.89
N VAL A 7 -0.41 1.49 2.12
CA VAL A 7 -1.75 2.02 2.47
C VAL A 7 -1.64 3.51 2.79
N GLY A 8 -2.56 4.32 2.26
CA GLY A 8 -2.42 5.78 2.23
C GLY A 8 -1.54 6.28 1.09
N ALA A 9 -1.47 5.51 0.00
CA ALA A 9 -0.52 5.71 -1.10
C ALA A 9 -0.72 7.01 -1.89
N ALA A 10 -1.92 7.62 -1.87
CA ALA A 10 -2.15 8.91 -2.52
C ALA A 10 -1.81 10.10 -1.61
N GLY A 11 -1.56 9.85 -0.32
CA GLY A 11 -1.11 10.86 0.63
C GLY A 11 0.33 11.31 0.37
N ARG A 12 0.70 12.48 0.90
CA ARG A 12 2.06 13.06 0.71
C ARG A 12 3.16 12.11 1.17
N MET A 13 3.01 11.50 2.34
CA MET A 13 3.99 10.55 2.86
C MET A 13 3.91 9.20 2.13
N GLY A 14 2.72 8.68 1.87
CA GLY A 14 2.54 7.44 1.12
C GLY A 14 3.13 7.49 -0.30
N ALA A 15 3.00 8.62 -1.00
CA ALA A 15 3.61 8.79 -2.32
C ALA A 15 5.15 8.74 -2.27
N ASN A 16 5.78 9.33 -1.25
CA ASN A 16 7.23 9.23 -1.03
C ASN A 16 7.65 7.79 -0.71
N VAL A 17 6.82 7.05 0.03
CA VAL A 17 7.09 5.66 0.39
C VAL A 17 7.01 4.77 -0.85
N CYS A 18 5.99 4.94 -1.69
CA CYS A 18 5.92 4.28 -2.99
C CYS A 18 7.18 4.55 -3.82
N ALA A 19 7.64 5.81 -3.89
CA ALA A 19 8.87 6.15 -4.60
C ALA A 19 10.12 5.48 -4.00
N ALA A 20 10.23 5.44 -2.67
CA ALA A 20 11.35 4.81 -1.96
C ALA A 20 11.39 3.29 -2.18
N VAL A 21 10.24 2.63 -2.11
CA VAL A 21 10.10 1.19 -2.39
C VAL A 21 10.53 0.88 -3.82
N THR A 22 10.04 1.65 -4.81
CA THR A 22 10.41 1.43 -6.22
C THR A 22 11.88 1.73 -6.53
N ALA A 23 12.53 2.61 -5.76
CA ALA A 23 13.94 2.94 -5.94
C ALA A 23 14.90 1.87 -5.38
N ASP A 24 14.43 1.00 -4.48
CA ASP A 24 15.24 -0.04 -3.87
C ASP A 24 15.22 -1.33 -4.71
N PRO A 25 16.38 -1.82 -5.19
CA PRO A 25 16.45 -3.03 -6.04
C PRO A 25 16.11 -4.33 -5.31
N SER A 26 15.96 -4.31 -3.98
CA SER A 26 15.55 -5.47 -3.18
C SER A 26 14.04 -5.53 -2.95
N LEU A 27 13.30 -4.46 -3.26
CA LEU A 27 11.88 -4.29 -3.00
C LEU A 27 11.07 -4.18 -4.30
N GLU A 28 9.80 -4.53 -4.23
CA GLU A 28 8.86 -4.37 -5.35
C GLU A 28 7.54 -3.78 -4.83
N LEU A 29 7.12 -2.64 -5.37
CA LEU A 29 5.81 -2.06 -5.07
C LEU A 29 4.74 -2.83 -5.85
N VAL A 30 4.01 -3.71 -5.17
CA VAL A 30 3.00 -4.59 -5.82
C VAL A 30 1.56 -4.18 -5.55
N ALA A 31 1.32 -3.33 -4.56
CA ALA A 31 -0.01 -2.81 -4.22
C ALA A 31 0.07 -1.39 -3.65
N ALA A 32 -0.87 -0.54 -4.04
CA ALA A 32 -1.03 0.81 -3.51
C ALA A 32 -2.50 1.03 -3.20
N ILE A 33 -2.82 1.40 -1.96
CA ILE A 33 -4.20 1.55 -1.46
C ILE A 33 -4.46 2.97 -1.00
N ASP A 34 -5.56 3.57 -1.42
CA ASP A 34 -6.07 4.82 -0.87
C ASP A 34 -7.58 4.96 -1.09
N THR A 35 -8.30 5.56 -0.14
CA THR A 35 -9.76 5.73 -0.22
C THR A 35 -10.19 6.91 -1.11
N ASN A 36 -9.26 7.82 -1.45
CA ASN A 36 -9.54 9.02 -2.24
C ASN A 36 -10.11 8.66 -3.64
N PRO A 37 -11.01 9.49 -4.23
CA PRO A 37 -11.66 9.17 -5.50
C PRO A 37 -10.64 8.87 -6.62
N GLY A 38 -10.83 7.71 -7.26
CA GLY A 38 -9.79 7.00 -8.02
C GLY A 38 -9.41 7.59 -9.38
N GLY A 39 -8.34 7.03 -9.94
CA GLY A 39 -7.73 7.40 -11.22
C GLY A 39 -6.24 7.74 -11.13
N SER A 40 -5.71 7.88 -9.91
CA SER A 40 -4.29 8.10 -9.66
C SER A 40 -3.47 6.81 -9.70
N THR A 41 -2.20 6.97 -10.01
CA THR A 41 -1.20 5.90 -9.97
C THR A 41 -0.08 6.29 -9.01
N ALA A 42 0.56 5.28 -8.41
CA ALA A 42 1.80 5.41 -7.67
C ALA A 42 2.88 4.63 -8.43
N GLN A 43 3.88 5.32 -8.97
CA GLN A 43 4.96 4.68 -9.74
C GLN A 43 4.46 3.80 -10.90
N GLY A 44 3.40 4.24 -11.58
CA GLY A 44 2.76 3.49 -12.66
C GLY A 44 1.80 2.38 -12.21
N LEU A 45 1.78 2.03 -10.91
CA LEU A 45 0.82 1.11 -10.33
C LEU A 45 -0.50 1.82 -10.01
N ARG A 46 -1.63 1.20 -10.35
CA ARG A 46 -2.96 1.74 -10.01
C ARG A 46 -3.16 1.76 -8.50
N ILE A 47 -3.67 2.87 -7.98
CA ILE A 47 -4.09 2.96 -6.58
C ILE A 47 -5.49 2.39 -6.46
N GLU A 48 -5.61 1.30 -5.71
CA GLU A 48 -6.87 0.62 -5.43
C GLU A 48 -7.53 1.18 -4.16
N ARG A 49 -8.85 1.04 -4.05
CA ARG A 49 -9.61 1.55 -2.90
C ARG A 49 -9.82 0.51 -1.81
N GLU A 50 -9.61 -0.76 -2.14
CA GLU A 50 -9.92 -1.88 -1.29
C GLU A 50 -8.65 -2.60 -0.86
N LEU A 51 -8.53 -2.87 0.44
CA LEU A 51 -7.42 -3.63 1.02
C LEU A 51 -7.27 -5.02 0.37
N LYS A 52 -8.35 -5.58 -0.22
CA LYS A 52 -8.33 -6.83 -0.99
C LYS A 52 -7.20 -6.87 -2.03
N ALA A 53 -6.86 -5.73 -2.64
CA ALA A 53 -5.77 -5.68 -3.61
C ALA A 53 -4.40 -6.04 -3.01
N LEU A 54 -4.19 -5.87 -1.70
CA LEU A 54 -2.99 -6.34 -1.01
C LEU A 54 -2.91 -7.87 -1.04
N ALA A 55 -4.01 -8.56 -0.71
CA ALA A 55 -4.07 -10.02 -0.70
C ALA A 55 -3.96 -10.60 -2.13
N ASP A 56 -4.64 -9.98 -3.10
CA ASP A 56 -4.56 -10.39 -4.51
C ASP A 56 -3.13 -10.23 -5.05
N ALA A 57 -2.46 -9.14 -4.65
CA ALA A 57 -1.07 -8.88 -4.95
C ALA A 57 -0.09 -9.62 -4.02
N LYS A 58 -0.55 -10.55 -3.15
CA LYS A 58 0.26 -11.40 -2.27
C LYS A 58 1.47 -10.65 -1.68
N VAL A 59 1.19 -9.53 -1.03
CA VAL A 59 2.22 -8.71 -0.36
C VAL A 59 2.90 -9.51 0.75
N ASP A 60 4.20 -9.32 0.89
CA ASP A 60 5.00 -9.87 2.00
C ASP A 60 5.03 -8.90 3.18
N VAL A 61 5.00 -7.59 2.91
CA VAL A 61 5.06 -6.51 3.90
C VAL A 61 4.10 -5.40 3.51
N ALA A 62 3.36 -4.87 4.49
CA ALA A 62 2.58 -3.66 4.32
C ALA A 62 3.24 -2.46 5.04
N VAL A 63 3.22 -1.30 4.38
CA VAL A 63 3.56 -0.02 4.99
C VAL A 63 2.29 0.83 5.07
N ASP A 64 1.82 1.06 6.29
CA ASP A 64 0.63 1.87 6.56
C ASP A 64 1.04 3.32 6.87
N PHE A 65 0.78 4.22 5.92
CA PHE A 65 0.95 5.67 6.06
C PHE A 65 -0.38 6.40 6.16
N THR A 66 -1.37 5.77 6.80
CA THR A 66 -2.66 6.39 7.07
C THR A 66 -2.68 7.13 8.41
N VAL A 67 -3.76 7.88 8.64
CA VAL A 67 -4.05 8.46 9.96
C VAL A 67 -4.48 7.37 10.95
N ALA A 68 -4.32 7.64 12.24
CA ALA A 68 -4.61 6.66 13.30
C ALA A 68 -6.02 6.06 13.24
N ASP A 69 -7.01 6.82 12.78
CA ASP A 69 -8.39 6.34 12.62
C ASP A 69 -8.49 5.24 11.54
N ALA A 70 -7.87 5.46 10.38
CA ALA A 70 -7.86 4.50 9.28
C ALA A 70 -7.03 3.24 9.61
N ALA A 71 -5.89 3.40 10.29
CA ALA A 71 -5.06 2.28 10.71
C ALA A 71 -5.81 1.28 11.61
N ARG A 72 -6.82 1.72 12.38
CA ARG A 72 -7.67 0.83 13.20
C ARG A 72 -8.51 -0.13 12.37
N VAL A 73 -8.74 0.18 11.09
CA VAL A 73 -9.42 -0.71 10.13
C VAL A 73 -8.40 -1.55 9.37
N THR A 74 -7.29 -0.94 8.95
CA THR A 74 -6.23 -1.60 8.18
C THR A 74 -5.54 -2.71 8.97
N LEU A 75 -5.11 -2.44 10.21
CA LEU A 75 -4.28 -3.37 10.99
C LEU A 75 -4.98 -4.72 11.28
N PRO A 76 -6.25 -4.77 11.72
CA PRO A 76 -6.95 -6.05 11.88
C PRO A 76 -7.07 -6.84 10.57
N TRP A 77 -7.26 -6.12 9.45
CA TRP A 77 -7.34 -6.76 8.13
C TRP A 77 -5.99 -7.38 7.74
N LEU A 78 -4.87 -6.66 7.91
CA LEU A 78 -3.53 -7.18 7.64
C LEU A 78 -3.22 -8.42 8.50
N ALA A 79 -3.50 -8.34 9.80
CA ALA A 79 -3.29 -9.46 10.73
C ALA A 79 -4.09 -10.72 10.34
N LEU A 80 -5.32 -10.56 9.85
CA LEU A 80 -6.14 -11.67 9.37
C LEU A 80 -5.55 -12.35 8.12
N HIS A 81 -4.83 -11.59 7.29
CA HIS A 81 -4.24 -12.07 6.03
C HIS A 81 -2.76 -12.47 6.17
N GLY A 82 -2.21 -12.42 7.39
CA GLY A 82 -0.82 -12.80 7.65
C GLY A 82 0.20 -11.83 7.07
N VAL A 83 -0.17 -10.55 6.95
CA VAL A 83 0.69 -9.44 6.49
C VAL A 83 1.12 -8.59 7.68
#